data_AF-A0A9X7U536-F1
#
_entry.id   AF-A0A9X7U536-F1
#
_cell.length_a   1.000
_cell.length_b   1.000
_cell.length_c   1.000
_cell.angle_alpha   90.00
_cell.angle_beta   90.00
_cell.angle_gamma   90.00
#
_symmetry.space_group_name_H-M   'P 1'
#
loop_
_entity.id
_entity.type
_entity.pdbx_description
1 polymer ?
#
loop_
_entity_poly.entity_id
_entity_poly.type
_entity_poly.pdbx_seq_one_letter_code
_entity_poly.pdbx_strand_id
1 'polypeptide(L)'
;MNAVQDISTEIDERASERMNFRMKPRVKKAIQRAAALSGVDDSVFAVNALYNAALTTISTHEHTRVTARDFAAILDALDNPPEPTEAMIKAVEGYKRRVTSR
;
A
#
# COMPACT_ATOMS: atom_id res chain seq x y z
N MET A 1 -16.23 11.45 -20.12
CA MET A 1 -16.04 12.05 -18.78
C MET A 1 -15.95 10.86 -17.83
N ASN A 2 -14.77 10.56 -17.28
CA ASN A 2 -14.64 9.47 -16.32
C ASN A 2 -15.05 10.03 -14.96
N ALA A 3 -16.23 9.63 -14.48
CA ALA A 3 -16.64 9.93 -13.12
C ALA A 3 -15.59 9.33 -12.17
N VAL A 4 -15.12 10.12 -11.21
CA VAL A 4 -14.35 9.56 -10.10
C VAL A 4 -15.28 8.56 -9.40
N GLN A 5 -14.93 7.28 -9.43
CA GLN A 5 -15.64 6.26 -8.68
C GLN A 5 -15.43 6.54 -7.20
N ASP A 6 -16.54 6.76 -6.49
CA ASP A 6 -16.54 6.88 -5.05
C ASP A 6 -16.37 5.50 -4.42
N ILE A 7 -15.12 5.05 -4.34
CA ILE A 7 -14.77 3.74 -3.77
C ILE A 7 -15.12 3.63 -2.29
N SER A 8 -15.37 4.75 -1.60
CA SER A 8 -15.83 4.72 -0.20
C SER A 8 -17.28 4.27 -0.06
N THR A 9 -18.10 4.39 -1.12
CA THR A 9 -19.50 3.94 -1.11
C THR A 9 -19.66 2.41 -1.12
N GLU A 10 -18.60 1.67 -1.44
CA GLU A 10 -18.59 0.20 -1.35
C GLU A 10 -18.52 -0.30 0.11
N ILE A 11 -18.19 0.59 1.05
CA ILE A 11 -18.13 0.28 2.48
C ILE A 11 -19.51 0.54 3.09
N ASP A 12 -20.23 -0.52 3.46
CA ASP A 12 -21.54 -0.44 4.12
C ASP A 12 -21.39 -0.09 5.61
N GLU A 13 -20.86 1.11 5.88
CA GLU A 13 -20.74 1.68 7.22
C GLU A 13 -21.14 3.16 7.23
N ARG A 14 -21.68 3.61 8.35
CA ARG A 14 -22.04 5.02 8.52
C ARG A 14 -20.78 5.86 8.71
N ALA A 15 -20.63 6.93 7.93
CA ALA A 15 -19.60 7.95 8.16
C ALA A 15 -19.80 8.70 9.50
N SER A 16 -19.21 8.20 10.59
CA SER A 16 -19.22 8.83 11.93
C SER A 16 -17.96 9.64 12.23
N GLU A 17 -16.83 9.25 11.64
CA GLU A 17 -15.52 9.80 11.96
C GLU A 17 -15.22 11.09 11.20
N ARG A 18 -14.37 11.95 11.79
CA ARG A 18 -13.98 13.25 11.20
C ARG A 18 -12.47 13.40 11.15
N MET A 19 -11.98 13.84 9.99
CA MET A 19 -10.58 14.20 9.79
C MET A 19 -10.47 15.68 9.41
N ASN A 20 -9.74 16.47 10.21
CA ASN A 20 -9.66 17.92 10.05
C ASN A 20 -8.28 18.35 9.52
N PHE A 21 -8.28 19.20 8.49
CA PHE A 21 -7.04 19.69 7.87
C PHE A 21 -6.98 21.21 7.81
N ARG A 22 -5.80 21.76 8.08
CA ARG A 22 -5.45 23.13 7.69
C ARG A 22 -4.72 23.08 6.36
N MET A 23 -5.12 23.93 5.42
CA MET A 23 -4.50 23.97 4.09
C MET A 23 -4.39 25.39 3.56
N LYS A 24 -3.43 25.61 2.66
CA LYS A 24 -3.27 26.90 1.96
C LYS A 24 -4.44 27.13 1.00
N PRO A 25 -4.88 28.39 0.76
CA PRO A 25 -5.99 28.69 -0.14
C PRO A 25 -5.82 28.11 -1.56
N ARG A 26 -4.58 28.08 -2.08
CA ARG A 26 -4.28 27.50 -3.41
C ARG A 26 -4.55 26.00 -3.46
N VAL A 27 -4.28 25.27 -2.37
CA VAL A 27 -4.55 23.83 -2.27
C VAL A 27 -6.05 23.60 -2.26
N LYS A 28 -6.80 24.37 -1.45
CA LYS A 28 -8.27 24.33 -1.45
C LYS A 28 -8.83 24.52 -2.86
N LYS A 29 -8.47 25.62 -3.54
CA LYS A 29 -8.95 25.91 -4.91
C LYS A 29 -8.69 24.77 -5.91
N ALA A 30 -7.55 24.09 -5.80
CA ALA A 30 -7.23 22.95 -6.66
C ALA A 30 -8.17 21.76 -6.40
N ILE A 31 -8.41 21.42 -5.12
CA ILE A 31 -9.34 20.36 -4.72
C ILE A 31 -10.75 20.68 -5.24
N GLN A 32 -11.25 21.89 -5.03
CA GLN A 32 -12.58 22.29 -5.47
C GLN A 32 -12.75 22.20 -6.99
N ARG A 33 -11.73 22.62 -7.74
CA ARG A 33 -11.73 22.49 -9.20
C ARG A 33 -11.77 21.02 -9.63
N ALA A 34 -10.99 20.16 -8.99
CA ALA A 34 -10.96 18.74 -9.30
C ALA A 34 -12.29 18.04 -8.95
N ALA A 35 -12.89 18.40 -7.82
CA ALA A 35 -14.22 17.94 -7.40
C ALA A 35 -15.29 18.34 -8.43
N ALA A 36 -15.31 19.62 -8.83
CA ALA A 36 -16.24 20.12 -9.85
C ALA A 36 -16.08 19.41 -11.21
N LEU A 37 -14.85 19.15 -11.65
CA LEU A 37 -14.58 18.38 -12.87
C LEU A 37 -15.01 16.92 -12.77
N SER A 38 -15.05 16.38 -11.55
CA SER A 38 -15.43 15.01 -11.25
C SER A 38 -16.93 14.84 -10.98
N GLY A 39 -17.68 15.95 -10.88
CA GLY A 39 -19.12 15.94 -10.60
C GLY A 39 -19.48 15.59 -9.15
N VAL A 40 -18.55 15.75 -8.20
CA VAL A 40 -18.75 15.44 -6.78
C VAL A 40 -18.43 16.65 -5.90
N ASP A 41 -18.86 16.61 -4.65
CA ASP A 41 -18.52 17.65 -3.67
C ASP A 41 -17.03 17.59 -3.26
N ASP A 42 -16.50 18.72 -2.78
CA ASP A 42 -15.15 18.87 -2.26
C ASP A 42 -14.78 17.78 -1.24
N SER A 43 -15.69 17.46 -0.29
CA SER A 43 -15.42 16.47 0.75
C SER A 43 -15.37 15.07 0.19
N VAL A 44 -16.30 14.73 -0.72
CA VAL A 44 -16.36 13.42 -1.37
C VAL A 44 -15.11 13.19 -2.21
N PHE A 45 -14.68 14.19 -2.99
CA PHE A 45 -13.45 14.12 -3.74
C PHE A 45 -12.24 13.91 -2.83
N ALA A 46 -12.14 14.70 -1.75
CA ALA A 46 -11.01 14.63 -0.83
C ALA A 46 -10.93 13.27 -0.11
N VAL A 47 -12.05 12.74 0.39
CA VAL A 47 -12.11 11.43 1.05
C VAL A 47 -11.67 10.33 0.09
N ASN A 48 -12.18 10.31 -1.14
CA ASN A 48 -11.79 9.32 -2.13
C ASN A 48 -10.33 9.41 -2.54
N ALA A 49 -9.80 10.61 -2.74
CA ALA A 49 -8.39 10.82 -3.05
C ALA A 49 -7.48 10.31 -1.92
N LEU A 50 -7.84 10.59 -0.66
CA LEU A 50 -7.10 10.14 0.50
C LEU A 50 -7.18 8.63 0.68
N TYR A 51 -8.35 8.03 0.51
CA TYR A 51 -8.54 6.59 0.65
C TYR A 51 -7.77 5.81 -0.43
N ASN A 52 -7.83 6.26 -1.68
CA ASN A 52 -7.03 5.69 -2.77
C ASN A 52 -5.51 5.76 -2.49
N ALA A 53 -5.04 6.91 -1.99
CA ALA A 53 -3.63 7.09 -1.63
C ALA A 53 -3.24 6.16 -0.47
N ALA A 54 -4.11 5.99 0.52
CA ALA A 54 -3.90 5.07 1.63
C ALA A 54 -3.79 3.62 1.14
N LEU A 55 -4.76 3.13 0.35
CA LEU A 55 -4.74 1.77 -0.20
C LEU A 55 -3.50 1.50 -1.06
N THR A 56 -3.11 2.47 -1.89
CA THR A 56 -1.90 2.36 -2.72
C THR A 56 -0.64 2.26 -1.86
N THR A 57 -0.56 3.07 -0.80
CA THR A 57 0.57 3.07 0.12
C THR A 57 0.66 1.73 0.86
N ILE A 58 -0.46 1.27 1.44
CA ILE A 58 -0.54 -0.03 2.13
C ILE A 58 -0.12 -1.16 1.20
N SER A 59 -0.71 -1.24 0.01
CA SER A 59 -0.37 -2.30 -0.96
C SER A 59 1.09 -2.24 -1.39
N THR A 60 1.72 -1.06 -1.45
CA THR A 60 3.14 -0.95 -1.83
C THR A 60 4.07 -1.52 -0.75
N HIS A 61 3.66 -1.43 0.52
CA HIS A 61 4.46 -1.91 1.64
C HIS A 61 4.17 -3.37 2.01
N GLU A 62 2.94 -3.83 1.81
CA GLU A 62 2.51 -5.16 2.23
C GLU A 62 2.55 -6.20 1.11
N HIS A 63 2.49 -5.78 -0.16
CA HIS A 63 2.50 -6.70 -1.29
C HIS A 63 3.78 -6.56 -2.12
N THR A 64 4.49 -7.67 -2.30
CA THR A 64 5.60 -7.76 -3.25
C THR A 64 5.07 -8.22 -4.61
N ARG A 65 5.09 -7.34 -5.62
CA ARG A 65 4.82 -7.73 -7.00
C ARG A 65 6.07 -8.36 -7.62
N VAL A 66 5.92 -9.57 -8.14
CA VAL A 66 6.98 -10.32 -8.81
C VAL A 66 6.60 -10.55 -10.28
N THR A 67 7.59 -10.73 -11.15
CA THR A 67 7.32 -11.10 -12.55
C THR A 67 6.81 -12.55 -12.62
N ALA A 68 6.19 -12.94 -13.74
CA ALA A 68 5.78 -14.33 -13.93
C ALA A 68 6.96 -15.31 -13.84
N ARG A 69 8.14 -14.90 -14.31
CA ARG A 69 9.39 -15.66 -14.18
C ARG A 69 9.77 -15.86 -12.72
N ASP A 70 9.79 -14.78 -11.95
CA ASP A 70 10.19 -14.83 -10.54
C ASP A 70 9.15 -15.60 -9.72
N PHE A 71 7.87 -15.47 -10.04
CA PHE A 71 6.80 -16.24 -9.42
C PHE A 71 7.00 -17.75 -9.61
N ALA A 72 7.32 -18.19 -10.84
CA ALA A 72 7.62 -19.60 -11.11
C ALA A 72 8.86 -20.08 -10.33
N ALA A 73 9.91 -19.25 -10.24
CA ALA A 73 11.10 -19.57 -9.46
C ALA A 73 10.82 -19.65 -7.94
N ILE A 74 9.94 -18.79 -7.42
CA ILE A 74 9.52 -18.83 -6.02
C ILE A 74 8.72 -20.11 -5.74
N LEU A 75 7.75 -20.44 -6.60
CA LEU A 75 6.98 -21.69 -6.45
C LEU A 75 7.87 -22.92 -6.49
N ASP A 76 8.78 -23.01 -7.46
CA ASP A 76 9.73 -24.12 -7.53
C ASP A 76 10.62 -24.19 -6.27
N ALA A 77 11.08 -23.07 -5.74
CA ALA A 77 11.84 -23.05 -4.49
C ALA A 77 11.02 -23.43 -3.24
N LEU A 78 9.70 -23.31 -3.28
CA LEU A 78 8.81 -23.78 -2.21
C LEU A 78 8.54 -25.28 -2.30
N ASP A 79 8.32 -25.80 -3.52
CA ASP A 79 8.06 -27.21 -3.77
C ASP A 79 9.35 -28.06 -3.69
N ASN A 80 10.46 -27.49 -4.16
CA ASN A 80 11.79 -28.11 -4.23
C ASN A 80 12.82 -27.19 -3.53
N PRO A 81 12.81 -27.13 -2.19
CA PRO A 81 13.69 -26.23 -1.46
C PRO A 81 15.17 -26.56 -1.72
N PRO A 82 15.99 -25.60 -2.19
CA PRO A 82 17.39 -25.83 -2.45
C PRO A 82 18.20 -25.96 -1.15
N GLU A 83 19.30 -26.72 -1.21
CA GLU A 83 20.23 -26.81 -0.10
C GLU A 83 20.88 -25.45 0.24
N PRO A 84 21.06 -25.10 1.53
CA PRO A 84 21.71 -23.86 1.92
C PRO A 84 23.13 -23.75 1.37
N THR A 85 23.49 -22.55 0.89
CA THR A 85 24.87 -22.28 0.45
C THR A 85 25.85 -22.26 1.63
N GLU A 86 27.14 -22.51 1.39
CA GLU A 86 28.19 -22.41 2.42
C GLU A 86 28.19 -21.04 3.13
N ALA A 87 27.91 -19.96 2.39
CA ALA A 87 27.83 -18.61 2.94
C ALA A 87 26.66 -18.46 3.92
N MET A 88 25.49 -19.04 3.60
CA MET A 88 24.33 -19.05 4.49
C MET A 88 24.62 -19.87 5.76
N ILE A 89 25.26 -21.04 5.63
CA ILE A 89 25.65 -21.87 6.78
C ILE A 89 26.58 -21.09 7.71
N LYS A 90 27.64 -20.48 7.18
CA LYS A 90 28.58 -19.64 7.94
C LYS A 90 27.89 -18.46 8.63
N ALA A 91 26.92 -17.82 7.97
CA ALA A 91 26.15 -16.71 8.54
C ALA A 91 25.31 -17.14 9.74
N VAL A 92 24.63 -18.29 9.64
CA VAL A 92 23.84 -18.87 10.73
C VAL A 92 24.74 -19.27 11.92
N GLU A 93 25.88 -19.90 11.68
CA GLU A 93 26.86 -20.22 12.73
C GLU A 93 27.37 -18.95 13.45
N GLY A 94 27.69 -17.91 12.67
CA GLY A 94 28.09 -16.62 13.21
C GLY A 94 26.99 -15.92 14.01
N TYR A 95 25.73 -16.07 13.61
CA TYR A 95 24.58 -15.59 14.39
C TYR A 95 24.44 -16.37 15.71
N LYS A 96 24.45 -17.71 15.67
CA LYS A 96 24.33 -18.57 16.86
C LYS A 96 25.37 -18.19 17.92
N ARG A 97 26.64 -18.07 17.54
CA ARG A 97 27.73 -17.65 18.46
C ARG A 97 27.46 -16.31 19.15
N ARG A 98 26.91 -15.32 18.42
CA ARG A 98 26.61 -13.99 18.97
C ARG A 98 25.44 -14.00 19.94
N VAL A 99 24.42 -14.84 19.69
CA VAL A 99 23.23 -14.92 20.53
C VAL A 99 23.45 -15.78 21.78
N THR A 100 24.21 -16.88 21.68
CA THR A 100 24.53 -17.75 22.84
C THR A 100 25.62 -17.19 23.75
N SER A 101 26.36 -16.16 23.33
CA SER A 101 27.36 -15.48 24.14
C SER A 101 26.77 -14.40 25.08
N ARG A 102 25.45 -14.38 25.26
CA ARG A 102 24.72 -13.41 26.08
C ARG A 102 24.00 -14.13 27.21
#